data_AF-A6K7A8-F1
#
_entry.id   AF-A6K7A8-F1
#
_cell.length_a   1.000
_cell.length_b   1.000
_cell.length_c   1.000
_cell.angle_alpha   90.00
_cell.angle_beta   90.00
_cell.angle_gamma   90.00
#
_symmetry.space_group_name_H-M   'P 1'
#
loop_
_entity.id
_entity.type
_entity.pdbx_description
1 polymer ?
#
loop_
_entity_poly.entity_id
_entity_poly.type
_entity_poly.pdbx_seq_one_letter_code
_entity_poly.pdbx_strand_id
1 'polypeptide(L)' 'MGTVQKRTPHKCYHGKTRRVYNDTQHLVGIVLNKQVKSKILAKMINVWIEHIRHSKSRVS' A
#
# COMPACT_ATOMS: atom_id res chain seq x y z
N MET A 1 -4.83 8.88 -11.49
CA MET A 1 -4.05 9.21 -10.27
C MET A 1 -2.70 9.70 -10.73
N GLY A 2 -2.47 11.02 -10.74
CA GLY A 2 -1.27 11.56 -11.36
C GLY A 2 -1.19 13.07 -11.25
N THR A 3 -0.90 13.55 -10.04
CA THR A 3 -0.41 14.92 -9.78
C THR A 3 0.16 15.11 -8.37
N VAL A 4 0.13 14.08 -7.51
CA VAL A 4 0.74 14.15 -6.17
C VAL A 4 2.13 13.56 -6.25
N GLN A 5 3.14 14.42 -6.37
CA GLN A 5 4.54 14.00 -6.44
C GLN A 5 5.10 13.63 -5.05
N LYS A 6 4.53 14.19 -3.98
CA LYS A 6 5.01 14.01 -2.61
C LYS A 6 4.65 12.62 -2.09
N ARG A 7 5.63 11.95 -1.44
CA ARG A 7 5.46 10.67 -0.72
C ARG A 7 4.79 9.56 -1.54
N THR A 8 5.19 9.45 -2.81
CA THR A 8 4.78 8.35 -3.69
C THR A 8 5.35 7.02 -3.21
N PRO A 9 4.53 5.94 -3.16
CA PRO A 9 5.02 4.61 -2.84
C PRO A 9 6.08 4.15 -3.84
N HIS A 10 6.98 3.26 -3.43
CA HIS A 10 7.89 2.64 -4.39
C HIS A 10 7.12 1.84 -5.46
N LYS A 11 7.59 1.89 -6.71
CA LYS A 11 6.95 1.23 -7.87
C LYS A 11 6.57 -0.24 -7.61
N CYS A 12 7.41 -0.98 -6.89
CA CYS A 12 7.16 -2.39 -6.57
C CYS A 12 5.91 -2.68 -5.72
N TYR A 13 5.30 -1.67 -5.09
CA TYR A 13 4.08 -1.82 -4.28
C TYR A 13 2.80 -1.46 -5.04
N HIS A 14 2.93 -0.89 -6.24
CA HIS A 14 1.76 -0.52 -7.04
C HIS A 14 1.00 -1.78 -7.48
N GLY A 15 -0.33 -1.67 -7.56
CA GLY A 15 -1.21 -2.76 -7.97
C GLY A 15 -1.31 -3.92 -6.96
N LYS A 16 -0.79 -3.76 -5.74
CA LYS A 16 -0.93 -4.77 -4.69
C LYS A 16 -2.13 -4.44 -3.80
N THR A 17 -3.00 -5.42 -3.57
CA THR A 17 -4.11 -5.31 -2.59
C THR A 17 -3.75 -6.04 -1.31
N ARG A 18 -3.86 -5.36 -0.17
CA ARG A 18 -3.49 -5.88 1.15
C ARG A 18 -4.41 -5.37 2.24
N ARG A 19 -4.20 -5.84 3.47
CA ARG A 19 -4.94 -5.41 4.65
C ARG A 19 -4.25 -4.22 5.31
N VAL A 20 -5.07 -3.29 5.78
CA VAL A 20 -4.66 -2.17 6.63
C VAL A 20 -4.34 -2.72 8.03
N TYR A 21 -3.30 -2.18 8.68
CA TYR A 21 -2.96 -2.51 10.07
C TYR A 21 -3.13 -1.33 11.02
N ASN A 22 -2.98 -0.11 10.53
CA ASN A 22 -3.08 1.11 11.32
C ASN A 22 -3.58 2.25 10.43
N ASP A 23 -4.36 3.14 11.02
CA ASP A 23 -4.89 4.33 10.37
C ASP A 23 -4.40 5.56 11.12
N THR A 24 -3.91 6.54 10.37
CA THR A 24 -3.52 7.85 10.89
C THR A 24 -4.18 8.93 10.03
N GLN A 25 -4.20 10.18 10.49
CA GLN A 25 -4.98 11.27 9.90
C GLN A 25 -4.86 11.42 8.38
N HIS A 26 -3.65 11.25 7.82
CA HIS A 26 -3.39 11.39 6.37
C HIS A 26 -2.77 10.15 5.73
N LEU A 27 -2.38 9.16 6.54
CA LEU A 27 -1.64 7.98 6.11
C LEU A 27 -2.32 6.71 6.61
N VAL A 28 -2.25 5.67 5.81
CA VAL A 28 -2.71 4.34 6.17
C VAL A 28 -1.52 3.41 6.13
N GLY A 29 -1.33 2.68 7.22
CA GLY A 29 -0.35 1.64 7.35
C GLY A 29 -0.86 0.35 6.71
N ILE A 30 -0.13 -0.18 5.73
CA ILE A 30 -0.46 -1.41 5.00
C ILE A 30 0.69 -2.42 5.13
N VAL A 31 0.35 -3.68 5.38
CA VAL A 31 1.32 -4.79 5.35
C VAL A 31 1.38 -5.39 3.95
N LEU A 32 2.54 -5.26 3.30
CA LEU A 32 2.81 -5.75 1.95
C LEU A 32 3.92 -6.80 1.98
N ASN A 33 3.68 -7.93 1.30
CA ASN A 33 4.74 -8.91 1.08
C ASN A 33 5.54 -8.49 -0.16
N LYS A 34 6.83 -8.22 0.03
CA LYS A 34 7.79 -7.95 -1.03
C LYS A 34 8.65 -9.18 -1.26
N GLN A 35 8.71 -9.66 -2.49
CA GLN A 35 9.70 -10.66 -2.87
C GLN A 35 11.06 -9.98 -3.05
N VAL A 36 12.08 -10.51 -2.37
CA VAL A 36 13.48 -10.08 -2.48
C VAL A 36 14.31 -11.33 -2.72
N LYS A 37 14.80 -11.49 -3.95
CA LYS A 37 15.49 -12.72 -4.41
C LYS A 37 14.60 -13.95 -4.12
N SER A 38 15.08 -14.90 -3.32
CA SER A 38 14.37 -16.14 -2.95
C SER A 38 13.45 -16.00 -1.73
N LYS A 39 13.42 -14.84 -1.06
CA LYS A 39 12.68 -14.66 0.20
C LYS A 39 11.49 -13.73 0.02
N ILE A 40 10.40 -14.04 0.71
CA ILE A 40 9.25 -13.15 0.84
C ILE A 40 9.37 -12.44 2.19
N LEU A 41 9.53 -11.12 2.15
CA LEU A 41 9.62 -10.28 3.33
C LEU A 41 8.33 -9.49 3.51
N ALA A 42 7.76 -9.57 4.72
CA ALA A 42 6.68 -8.67 5.12
C ALA A 42 7.27 -7.26 5.33
N LYS A 43 6.68 -6.27 4.67
CA LYS A 43 7.03 -4.86 4.80
C LYS A 43 5.81 -4.06 5.21
N MET A 44 5.97 -3.23 6.23
CA MET A 44 4.97 -2.26 6.66
C MET A 44 5.25 -0.94 5.97
N ILE A 45 4.22 -0.34 5.36
CA ILE A 45 4.36 0.88 4.58
C ILE A 45 3.22 1.82 4.92
N ASN A 46 3.56 3.08 5.17
CA ASN A 46 2.60 4.15 5.36
C ASN A 46 2.37 4.85 4.02
N VAL A 47 1.14 4.80 3.52
CA VAL A 47 0.76 5.36 2.22
C VAL A 47 -0.33 6.40 2.42
N TRP A 48 -0.27 7.50 1.66
CA TRP A 48 -1.31 8.53 1.71
C TRP A 48 -2.64 7.99 1.22
N ILE A 49 -3.74 8.45 1.82
CA ILE A 49 -5.10 8.00 1.47
C ILE A 49 -5.42 8.22 -0.02
N GLU A 50 -4.84 9.26 -0.64
CA GLU A 50 -4.98 9.58 -2.06
C GLU A 50 -4.44 8.49 -3.00
N HIS A 51 -3.45 7.71 -2.54
CA HIS A 51 -2.85 6.62 -3.31
C HIS A 51 -3.53 5.27 -3.05
N ILE A 52 -4.54 5.22 -2.19
CA ILE A 52 -5.23 3.99 -1.81
C ILE A 52 -6.58 3.95 -2.50
N ARG A 53 -6.94 2.77 -3.00
CA ARG A 53 -8.26 2.50 -3.56
C ARG A 53 -8.84 1.27 -2.88
N HIS A 54 -10.08 1.39 -2.42
CA HIS A 54 -10.83 0.28 -1.85
C HIS A 54 -11.05 -0.83 -2.89
N SER A 55 -10.70 -2.07 -2.53
CA SER A 55 -10.92 -3.24 -3.38
C SER A 55 -12.37 -3.70 -3.32
N LYS A 56 -13.03 -3.86 -4.46
CA LYS A 56 -14.42 -4.35 -4.53
C LYS A 56 -14.56 -5.84 -4.22
N SER A 57 -13.49 -6.63 -4.36
CA SER A 57 -13.51 -8.10 -4.23
C SER A 57 -13.70 -8.64 -2.81
N ARG A 58 -13.78 -7.78 -1.79
CA ARG A 58 -13.99 -8.19 -0.39
C ARG A 58 -15.34 -7.73 0.18
N VAL A 59 -16.10 -6.97 -0.59
CA VAL A 59 -17.39 -6.39 -0.19
C VAL A 59 -18.57 -7.14 -0.84
N SER A 60 -18.27 -8.07 -1.76
CA SER A 60 -19.21 -9.04 -2.33
C SER A 60 -19.43 -10.24 -1.42
#